data_AF-A4U5P8-F1
#
_entry.id   AF-A4U5P8-F1
#
_cell.length_a   1.000
_cell.length_b   1.000
_cell.length_c   1.000
_cell.angle_alpha   90.00
_cell.angle_beta   90.00
_cell.angle_gamma   90.00
#
_symmetry.space_group_name_H-M   'P 1'
#
loop_
_entity.id
_entity.type
_entity.pdbx_description
1 polymer ?
#
loop_
_entity_poly.entity_id
_entity_poly.type
_entity_poly.pdbx_seq_one_letter_code
_entity_poly.pdbx_strand_id
1 'polypeptide(L)'
;MLLALASLFELPPKQMRECSMSDIETLKAAVKKLSTQATQAKMDLHDLSEELPVNWESIPEVAARCHELHAKLTQARKDLKAAGG
;
A
#
# COMPACT_ATOMS: atom_id res chain seq x y z
N MET A 1 -1.80 27.89 -50.75
CA MET A 1 -0.60 27.16 -50.33
C MET A 1 -0.68 27.03 -48.82
N LEU A 2 -1.07 25.83 -48.37
CA LEU A 2 -1.00 25.21 -47.04
C LEU A 2 -1.13 26.15 -45.81
N LEU A 3 -2.24 26.13 -45.06
CA LEU A 3 -2.64 25.08 -44.10
C LEU A 3 -1.49 24.56 -43.21
N ALA A 4 -1.30 25.22 -42.08
CA ALA A 4 -0.81 24.66 -40.80
C ALA A 4 -1.22 25.68 -39.72
N LEU A 5 -2.36 25.61 -39.04
CA LEU A 5 -3.07 24.49 -38.42
C LEU A 5 -2.15 23.67 -37.49
N ALA A 6 -2.54 23.68 -36.21
CA ALA A 6 -2.10 22.83 -35.12
C ALA A 6 -0.84 23.24 -34.32
N SER A 7 -1.02 24.19 -33.41
CA SER A 7 -0.39 24.10 -32.08
C SER A 7 -1.36 24.52 -30.98
N LEU A 8 -2.61 24.08 -31.14
CA LEU A 8 -3.52 23.90 -30.02
C LEU A 8 -3.10 22.55 -29.41
N PHE A 9 -2.13 22.61 -28.49
CA PHE A 9 -1.73 21.48 -27.66
C PHE A 9 -2.84 21.22 -26.64
N GLU A 10 -3.97 20.76 -27.14
CA GLU A 10 -5.07 20.20 -26.36
C GLU A 10 -4.61 18.80 -25.94
N LEU A 11 -4.11 18.68 -24.72
CA LEU A 11 -3.90 17.38 -24.09
C LEU A 11 -5.24 16.61 -24.09
N PRO A 12 -5.27 15.36 -24.59
CA PRO A 12 -6.52 14.61 -24.64
C PRO A 12 -7.04 14.34 -23.21
N PRO A 13 -8.34 14.55 -22.95
CA PRO A 13 -8.95 14.35 -21.62
C PRO A 13 -9.02 12.88 -21.16
N LYS A 14 -8.43 11.94 -21.91
CA LYS A 14 -8.50 10.50 -21.63
C LYS A 14 -7.46 10.05 -20.57
N GLN A 15 -6.28 10.65 -20.58
CA GLN A 15 -5.18 10.29 -19.67
C GLN A 15 -5.45 10.59 -18.18
N MET A 16 -6.35 11.54 -17.85
CA MET A 16 -6.57 11.93 -16.45
C MET A 16 -7.47 10.95 -15.67
N ARG A 17 -8.32 10.16 -16.35
CA ARG A 17 -9.20 9.18 -15.68
C ARG A 17 -8.56 7.79 -15.58
N GLU A 18 -7.80 7.38 -16.59
CA GLU A 18 -7.12 6.08 -16.62
C GLU A 18 -6.02 5.98 -15.55
N CYS A 19 -5.29 7.07 -15.25
CA CYS A 19 -4.32 7.10 -14.15
C CYS A 19 -5.00 6.86 -12.79
N SER A 20 -6.15 7.48 -12.53
CA SER A 20 -6.84 7.31 -11.23
C SER A 20 -7.36 5.90 -10.99
N MET A 21 -7.81 5.20 -12.04
CA MET A 21 -8.26 3.81 -11.92
C MET A 21 -7.08 2.86 -11.70
N SER A 22 -5.96 3.05 -12.42
CA SER A 22 -4.74 2.27 -12.15
C SER A 22 -4.18 2.55 -10.76
N ASP A 23 -4.30 3.78 -10.25
CA ASP A 23 -3.85 4.15 -8.92
C ASP A 23 -4.69 3.47 -7.82
N ILE A 24 -6.01 3.35 -8.02
CA ILE A 24 -6.88 2.58 -7.11
C ILE A 24 -6.57 1.09 -7.15
N GLU A 25 -6.32 0.51 -8.32
CA GLU A 25 -5.96 -0.91 -8.45
C GLU A 25 -4.61 -1.23 -7.80
N THR A 26 -3.62 -0.35 -7.96
CA THR A 26 -2.32 -0.49 -7.28
C THR A 26 -2.45 -0.34 -5.77
N LEU A 27 -3.28 0.59 -5.27
CA LEU A 27 -3.60 0.71 -3.85
C LEU A 27 -4.31 -0.54 -3.30
N LYS A 28 -5.28 -1.12 -4.04
CA LYS A 28 -5.94 -2.37 -3.65
C LYS A 28 -4.95 -3.54 -3.55
N ALA A 29 -4.05 -3.65 -4.53
CA ALA A 29 -3.00 -4.66 -4.51
C ALA A 29 -2.04 -4.47 -3.32
N ALA A 30 -1.64 -3.22 -3.04
CA ALA A 30 -0.79 -2.88 -1.90
C ALA A 30 -1.47 -3.20 -0.57
N VAL A 31 -2.75 -2.85 -0.39
CA VAL A 31 -3.53 -3.18 0.81
C VAL A 31 -3.61 -4.70 1.01
N LYS A 32 -3.86 -5.47 -0.05
CA LYS A 32 -3.90 -6.94 0.04
C LYS A 32 -2.55 -7.51 0.48
N LYS A 33 -1.45 -7.04 -0.12
CA LYS A 33 -0.08 -7.45 0.26
C LYS A 33 0.26 -7.08 1.71
N LEU A 34 -0.05 -5.84 2.12
CA LEU A 34 0.17 -5.40 3.48
C LEU A 34 -0.69 -6.19 4.47
N SER A 35 -1.88 -6.65 4.07
CA SER A 35 -2.76 -7.45 4.93
C SER A 35 -2.21 -8.85 5.18
N THR A 36 -1.61 -9.49 4.18
CA THR A 36 -0.96 -10.79 4.38
C THR A 36 0.28 -10.63 5.26
N GLN A 37 1.08 -9.59 5.02
CA GLN A 37 2.28 -9.31 5.82
C GLN A 37 1.96 -8.96 7.28
N ALA A 38 0.94 -8.14 7.52
CA ALA A 38 0.51 -7.78 8.87
C ALA A 38 0.00 -9.01 9.65
N THR A 39 -0.78 -9.88 8.99
CA THR A 39 -1.21 -11.15 9.61
C THR A 39 -0.02 -12.05 9.94
N GLN A 40 0.95 -12.17 9.03
CA GLN A 40 2.16 -12.97 9.30
C GLN A 40 2.94 -12.40 10.50
N ALA A 41 3.20 -11.09 10.51
CA ALA A 41 3.95 -10.46 11.61
C ALA A 41 3.21 -10.55 12.96
N LYS A 42 1.87 -10.61 12.95
CA LYS A 42 1.08 -10.93 14.15
C LYS A 42 1.33 -12.35 14.63
N MET A 43 1.38 -13.33 13.72
CA MET A 43 1.68 -14.73 14.08
C MET A 43 3.11 -14.85 14.58
N ASP A 44 4.09 -14.24 13.91
CA ASP A 44 5.49 -14.24 14.34
C ASP A 44 5.64 -13.66 15.77
N LEU A 45 4.91 -12.60 16.08
CA LEU A 45 4.91 -12.00 17.43
C LEU A 45 4.22 -12.89 18.47
N HIS A 46 3.13 -13.55 18.09
CA HIS A 46 2.41 -14.50 18.93
C HIS A 46 3.31 -15.69 19.30
N ASP A 47 3.91 -16.33 18.30
CA ASP A 47 4.75 -17.50 18.49
C ASP A 47 5.98 -17.16 19.33
N LEU A 48 6.60 -16.01 19.06
CA LEU A 48 7.71 -15.50 19.87
C LEU A 48 7.32 -15.30 21.35
N SER A 49 6.08 -14.88 21.62
CA SER A 49 5.61 -14.68 23.00
C SER A 49 5.35 -15.99 23.75
N GLU A 50 5.05 -17.07 23.03
CA GLU A 50 4.86 -18.41 23.61
C GLU A 50 6.20 -19.13 23.87
N GLU A 51 7.25 -18.81 23.11
CA GLU A 51 8.57 -19.46 23.22
C GLU A 51 9.49 -18.87 24.30
N LEU A 52 9.09 -17.77 24.96
CA LEU A 52 9.93 -17.13 25.98
C LEU A 52 10.29 -18.10 27.13
N PRO A 53 11.55 -18.11 27.60
CA PRO A 53 12.60 -17.11 27.39
C PRO A 53 13.48 -17.32 26.14
N VAL A 54 13.17 -18.29 25.28
CA VAL A 54 13.93 -18.51 24.03
C VAL A 54 13.75 -17.31 23.11
N ASN A 55 14.82 -16.86 22.45
CA ASN A 55 14.81 -15.74 21.49
C ASN A 55 14.26 -14.39 22.03
N TRP A 56 14.31 -14.13 23.34
CA TRP A 56 13.83 -12.88 23.94
C TRP A 56 14.49 -11.61 23.36
N GLU A 57 15.70 -11.71 22.81
CA GLU A 57 16.42 -10.58 22.21
C GLU A 57 15.77 -10.05 20.92
N SER A 58 14.97 -10.87 20.23
CA SER A 58 14.28 -10.47 18.99
C SER A 58 12.92 -9.80 19.25
N ILE A 59 12.43 -9.75 20.50
CA ILE A 59 11.21 -9.04 20.89
C ILE A 59 11.12 -7.63 20.30
N PRO A 60 12.12 -6.73 20.48
CA PRO A 60 12.02 -5.37 19.98
C PRO A 60 11.91 -5.33 18.44
N GLU A 61 12.60 -6.21 17.74
CA GLU A 61 12.57 -6.25 16.27
C GLU A 61 11.22 -6.76 15.75
N VAL A 62 10.74 -7.90 16.28
CA VAL A 62 9.48 -8.51 15.84
C VAL A 62 8.29 -7.62 16.19
N ALA A 63 8.29 -7.02 17.38
CA ALA A 63 7.27 -6.06 17.78
C ALA A 63 7.27 -4.81 16.89
N ALA A 64 8.44 -4.23 16.61
CA ALA A 64 8.56 -3.08 15.72
C ALA A 64 8.05 -3.40 14.31
N ARG A 65 8.43 -4.55 13.76
CA ARG A 65 7.97 -5.02 12.44
C ARG A 65 6.45 -5.18 12.38
N CYS A 66 5.86 -5.81 13.39
CA CYS A 66 4.41 -5.98 13.49
C CYS A 66 3.69 -4.62 13.53
N HIS A 67 4.16 -3.71 14.38
CA HIS A 67 3.62 -2.35 14.47
C HIS A 67 3.71 -1.59 13.15
N GLU A 68 4.87 -1.59 12.50
CA GLU A 68 5.06 -0.90 11.22
C GLU A 68 4.15 -1.43 10.11
N LEU A 69 4.00 -2.75 10.00
CA LEU A 69 3.15 -3.36 8.97
C LEU A 69 1.67 -3.01 9.20
N HIS A 70 1.22 -3.02 10.45
CA HIS A 70 -0.13 -2.58 10.81
C HIS A 70 -0.35 -1.08 10.58
N ALA A 71 0.65 -0.25 10.85
CA ALA A 71 0.60 1.19 10.56
C ALA A 71 0.52 1.45 9.04
N LYS A 72 1.39 0.81 8.25
CA LYS A 72 1.38 0.89 6.78
C LYS A 72 0.05 0.40 6.18
N LEU A 73 -0.48 -0.71 6.67
CA LEU A 73 -1.79 -1.22 6.26
C LEU A 73 -2.92 -0.24 6.58
N THR A 74 -2.89 0.36 7.77
CA THR A 74 -3.90 1.34 8.18
C THR A 74 -3.86 2.57 7.29
N GLN A 75 -2.67 3.06 6.97
CA GLN A 75 -2.50 4.20 6.07
C GLN A 75 -2.97 3.86 4.66
N ALA A 76 -2.54 2.73 4.09
CA ALA A 76 -2.95 2.30 2.76
C ALA A 76 -4.48 2.13 2.63
N ARG A 77 -5.15 1.67 3.69
CA ARG A 77 -6.62 1.60 3.74
C ARG A 77 -7.28 2.98 3.76
N LYS A 78 -6.68 3.97 4.45
CA LYS A 78 -7.14 5.36 4.43
C LYS A 78 -6.97 5.97 3.05
N ASP A 79 -5.82 5.77 2.42
CA ASP A 79 -5.53 6.29 1.08
C ASP A 79 -6.48 5.68 0.03
N LEU A 80 -6.73 4.36 0.12
CA LEU A 80 -7.70 3.68 -0.74
C LEU A 80 -9.13 4.23 -0.57
N LYS A 81 -9.55 4.46 0.67
CA LYS A 81 -10.86 5.06 0.97
C LYS A 81 -10.96 6.50 0.45
N ALA A 82 -9.89 7.29 0.57
CA ALA A 82 -9.83 8.66 0.06
C ALA A 82 -9.87 8.70 -1.48
N ALA A 83 -9.31 7.69 -2.15
CA ALA A 83 -9.36 7.52 -3.60
C ALA A 83 -10.73 7.02 -4.12
N GLY A 84 -11.71 6.73 -3.25
CA GLY A 84 -13.05 6.27 -3.64
C GLY A 84 -13.16 4.76 -3.92
N GLY A 85 -12.20 3.98 -3.41
CA GLY A 85 -12.08 2.53 -3.63
C GLY A 85 -12.82 1.64 -2.65
#